data_AF-A0A9D6XLB9-F1
#
_entry.id   AF-A0A9D6XLB9-F1
#
_cell.length_a   1.000
_cell.length_b   1.000
_cell.length_c   1.000
_cell.angle_alpha   90.00
_cell.angle_beta   90.00
_cell.angle_gamma   90.00
#
_symmetry.space_group_name_H-M   'P 1'
#
loop_
_entity.id
_entity.type
_entity.pdbx_description
1 polymer ?
#
loop_
_entity_poly.entity_id
_entity_poly.type
_entity_poly.pdbx_seq_one_letter_code
_entity_poly.pdbx_strand_id
1 'polypeptide(L)'
;MLWIGVAASLLVLAGIALIALRPTTVRVIPRSHAILFDSGARFIAYSAEGALPGTLGFTLATSTIEDSELLSTTGTENVEERAQGIVTIYNEYSAQSVKLIKNTRFQTPDGLVFRIPAEVLVPGKKGTSPGSIEVTVVAEAPGEKYNVGPISRFTIPGLRSTPDMYSKVYARSTTGTTGGFSGNRPKLEPSALESARSAIRARIGEKVQATATTLTSPSTFAFPGLARVTYEELSPTTESKGLRIGERARIGIPVFAADQFAHAIAESVSAEAEQGTVYVK
;
A
#
# COMPACT_ATOMS: atom_id res chain seq x y z
N MET A 1 -3.88 91.71 -26.06
CA MET A 1 -2.96 90.68 -26.58
C MET A 1 -2.59 89.60 -25.54
N LEU A 2 -2.37 89.94 -24.26
CA LEU A 2 -2.02 88.96 -23.20
C LEU A 2 -3.01 87.78 -23.05
N TRP A 3 -4.31 88.07 -23.04
CA TRP A 3 -5.37 87.05 -22.89
C TRP A 3 -5.41 86.01 -24.03
N ILE A 4 -4.99 86.40 -25.24
CA ILE A 4 -4.93 85.50 -26.41
C ILE A 4 -3.78 84.50 -26.25
N GLY A 5 -2.63 84.95 -25.73
CA GLY A 5 -1.48 84.08 -25.44
C GLY A 5 -1.76 83.08 -24.31
N VAL A 6 -2.48 83.49 -23.26
CA VAL A 6 -2.89 82.61 -22.16
C VAL A 6 -3.87 81.54 -22.67
N ALA A 7 -4.87 81.92 -23.48
CA ALA A 7 -5.81 80.97 -24.07
C ALA A 7 -5.11 79.96 -25.00
N ALA A 8 -4.16 80.42 -25.82
CA ALA A 8 -3.37 79.55 -26.69
C ALA A 8 -2.50 78.56 -25.89
N SER A 9 -1.84 79.02 -24.83
CA SER A 9 -1.04 78.14 -23.95
C SER A 9 -1.90 77.09 -23.25
N LEU A 10 -3.10 77.49 -22.79
CA LEU A 10 -4.03 76.58 -22.12
C LEU A 10 -4.61 75.52 -23.07
N LEU A 11 -4.82 75.88 -24.34
CA LEU A 11 -5.19 74.93 -25.40
C LEU A 11 -4.07 73.94 -25.71
N VAL A 12 -2.82 74.39 -25.78
CA VAL A 12 -1.67 73.50 -25.98
C VAL A 12 -1.51 72.55 -24.79
N LEU A 13 -1.64 73.06 -23.56
CA LEU A 13 -1.55 72.26 -22.35
C LEU A 13 -2.70 71.24 -22.25
N ALA A 14 -3.93 71.63 -22.63
CA ALA A 14 -5.08 70.73 -22.71
C ALA A 14 -4.89 69.65 -23.78
N GLY A 15 -4.28 70.00 -24.92
CA GLY A 15 -3.93 69.03 -25.97
C GLY A 15 -2.88 68.03 -25.52
N ILE A 16 -1.82 68.47 -24.82
CA ILE A 16 -0.81 67.58 -24.24
C ILE A 16 -1.44 66.69 -23.17
N ALA A 17 -2.30 67.24 -22.31
CA ALA A 17 -3.04 66.47 -21.31
C ALA A 17 -3.92 65.39 -21.97
N LEU A 18 -4.65 65.72 -23.04
CA LEU A 18 -5.46 64.75 -23.80
C LEU A 18 -4.64 63.62 -24.43
N ILE A 19 -3.39 63.86 -24.80
CA ILE A 19 -2.48 62.84 -25.34
C ILE A 19 -1.84 62.02 -24.22
N ALA A 20 -1.44 62.68 -23.12
CA ALA A 20 -0.80 62.05 -21.96
C ALA A 20 -1.78 61.21 -21.12
N LEU A 21 -3.07 61.59 -21.08
CA LEU A 21 -4.14 60.85 -20.39
C LEU A 21 -4.84 59.82 -21.29
N ARG A 22 -4.27 59.43 -22.43
CA ARG A 22 -4.83 58.33 -23.22
C ARG A 22 -4.82 57.05 -22.38
N PRO A 23 -5.96 56.35 -22.24
CA PRO A 23 -5.99 55.10 -21.49
C PRO A 23 -5.18 54.03 -22.22
N THR A 24 -4.11 53.54 -21.60
CA THR A 24 -3.36 52.37 -22.09
C THR A 24 -4.18 51.12 -21.85
N THR A 25 -4.73 50.53 -22.91
CA THR A 25 -5.47 49.27 -22.82
C THR A 25 -4.53 48.11 -23.14
N VAL A 26 -4.21 47.31 -22.12
CA VAL A 26 -3.49 46.04 -22.31
C VAL A 26 -4.53 44.96 -22.58
N ARG A 27 -4.49 44.35 -23.77
CA ARG A 27 -5.40 43.26 -24.14
C ARG A 27 -4.69 41.91 -23.98
N VAL A 28 -4.99 41.20 -22.89
CA VAL A 28 -4.51 39.83 -22.67
C VAL A 28 -5.52 38.86 -23.28
N ILE A 29 -5.09 38.07 -24.26
CA ILE A 29 -5.92 37.02 -24.87
C ILE A 29 -5.41 35.67 -24.37
N PRO A 30 -6.16 34.95 -23.53
CA PRO A 30 -5.74 33.64 -23.06
C PRO A 30 -5.75 32.63 -24.22
N ARG A 31 -4.70 31.79 -24.30
CA ARG A 31 -4.65 30.64 -25.20
C ARG A 31 -5.05 29.39 -24.42
N SER A 32 -5.84 28.51 -25.04
CA SER A 32 -6.30 27.26 -24.43
C SER A 32 -5.87 26.09 -25.32
N HIS A 33 -5.29 25.06 -24.74
CA HIS A 33 -5.01 23.80 -25.42
C HIS A 33 -5.64 22.65 -24.64
N ALA A 34 -6.31 21.73 -25.36
CA ALA A 34 -6.79 20.49 -24.79
C ALA A 34 -5.64 19.48 -24.78
N ILE A 35 -5.41 18.85 -23.63
CA ILE A 35 -4.37 17.83 -23.46
C ILE A 35 -5.07 16.51 -23.23
N LEU A 36 -4.69 15.51 -24.02
CA LEU A 36 -5.14 14.14 -23.82
C LEU A 36 -4.09 13.42 -22.99
N PHE A 37 -4.48 12.95 -21.81
CA PHE A 37 -3.65 12.07 -21.00
C PHE A 37 -3.74 10.66 -21.57
N ASP A 38 -2.85 10.33 -22.50
CA ASP A 38 -2.72 9.01 -23.10
C ASP A 38 -1.39 8.32 -22.72
N SER A 39 -1.17 7.11 -23.25
CA SER A 39 0.05 6.33 -22.96
C SER A 39 1.34 6.92 -23.58
N GLY A 40 1.21 7.91 -24.47
CA GLY A 40 2.31 8.64 -25.11
C GLY A 40 2.80 9.85 -24.31
N ALA A 41 1.93 10.50 -23.54
CA ALA A 41 2.26 11.62 -22.66
C ALA A 41 2.46 11.15 -21.20
N ARG A 42 3.69 10.71 -20.88
CA ARG A 42 4.04 10.25 -19.52
C ARG A 42 4.55 11.40 -18.67
N PHE A 43 3.87 11.65 -17.56
CA PHE A 43 4.32 12.58 -16.53
C PHE A 43 4.90 11.81 -15.36
N ILE A 44 6.13 12.11 -14.99
CA ILE A 44 6.80 11.50 -13.84
C ILE A 44 6.80 12.50 -12.70
N ALA A 45 6.29 12.07 -11.55
CA ALA A 45 6.30 12.85 -10.34
C ALA A 45 7.12 12.18 -9.24
N TYR A 46 7.72 12.99 -8.39
CA TYR A 46 8.57 12.57 -7.28
C TYR A 46 7.94 13.00 -5.96
N SER A 47 8.25 12.29 -4.88
CA SER A 47 7.85 12.77 -3.55
C SER A 47 8.46 14.14 -3.31
N ALA A 48 7.75 15.02 -2.60
CA ALA A 48 8.22 16.37 -2.31
C ALA A 48 9.62 16.40 -1.64
N GLU A 49 9.98 15.36 -0.89
CA GLU A 49 11.30 15.21 -0.26
C GLU A 49 12.43 14.85 -1.25
N GLY A 50 12.10 14.23 -2.38
CA GLY A 50 13.05 13.80 -3.41
C GLY A 50 12.96 14.58 -4.72
N ALA A 51 12.07 15.56 -4.81
CA ALA A 51 11.87 16.38 -6.00
C ALA A 51 13.02 17.38 -6.17
N LEU A 52 13.68 17.33 -7.32
CA LEU A 52 14.64 18.35 -7.72
C LEU A 52 13.89 19.61 -8.22
N PRO A 53 14.50 20.81 -8.16
CA PRO A 53 13.95 21.99 -8.81
C PRO A 53 13.63 21.72 -10.28
N GLY A 54 12.41 22.05 -10.72
CA GLY A 54 11.93 21.78 -12.08
C GLY A 54 11.31 20.39 -12.28
N THR A 55 11.07 19.62 -11.22
CA THR A 55 10.33 18.34 -11.29
C THR A 55 8.97 18.43 -10.61
N LEU A 56 7.99 17.64 -11.08
CA LEU A 56 6.66 17.60 -10.47
C LEU A 56 6.70 16.88 -9.12
N GLY A 57 6.48 17.62 -8.04
CA GLY A 57 6.40 17.08 -6.69
C GLY A 57 4.98 16.63 -6.32
N PHE A 58 4.88 15.61 -5.45
CA PHE A 58 3.63 15.26 -4.76
C PHE A 58 3.84 15.05 -3.26
N THR A 59 2.79 15.30 -2.49
CA THR A 59 2.71 14.93 -1.07
C THR A 59 1.75 13.75 -0.90
N LEU A 60 1.97 12.92 0.12
CA LEU A 60 1.13 11.75 0.35
C LEU A 60 0.10 12.06 1.44
N ALA A 61 -1.17 12.18 1.07
CA ALA A 61 -2.26 12.22 2.03
C ALA A 61 -2.59 10.79 2.47
N THR A 62 -2.32 10.47 3.74
CA THR A 62 -2.60 9.16 4.30
C THR A 62 -3.89 9.14 5.09
N SER A 63 -4.71 8.12 4.89
CA SER A 63 -5.93 7.89 5.67
C SER A 63 -6.10 6.41 5.98
N THR A 64 -6.83 6.10 7.05
CA THR A 64 -7.22 4.73 7.41
C THR A 64 -8.73 4.65 7.41
N ILE A 65 -9.27 3.69 6.65
CA ILE A 65 -10.70 3.45 6.56
C ILE A 65 -10.97 2.02 6.98
N GLU A 66 -11.94 1.85 7.86
CA GLU A 66 -12.43 0.54 8.28
C GLU A 66 -13.87 0.38 7.80
N ASP A 67 -14.20 -0.84 7.38
CA ASP A 67 -15.56 -1.24 7.06
C ASP A 67 -15.75 -2.70 7.50
N SER A 68 -16.98 -3.05 7.84
CA SER A 68 -17.32 -4.38 8.34
C SER A 68 -18.70 -4.79 7.86
N GLU A 69 -18.90 -6.10 7.78
CA GLU A 69 -20.15 -6.69 7.37
C GLU A 69 -20.52 -7.82 8.31
N LEU A 70 -21.80 -7.87 8.70
CA LEU A 70 -22.34 -8.93 9.52
C LEU A 70 -22.90 -10.01 8.62
N LEU A 71 -22.34 -11.22 8.71
CA LEU A 71 -22.81 -12.37 7.95
C LEU A 71 -23.70 -13.24 8.82
N SER A 72 -24.94 -13.44 8.36
CA SER A 72 -25.86 -14.38 8.99
C SER A 72 -25.38 -15.81 8.77
N THR A 73 -25.28 -16.56 9.85
CA THR A 73 -24.78 -17.95 9.84
C THR A 73 -25.91 -18.91 10.15
N THR A 74 -26.12 -19.92 9.31
CA THR A 74 -27.12 -20.97 9.58
C THR A 74 -26.45 -22.12 10.31
N GLY A 75 -26.37 -22.00 11.64
CA GLY A 75 -25.84 -23.04 12.53
C GLY A 75 -24.39 -22.83 12.96
N THR A 76 -23.90 -23.75 13.78
CA THR A 76 -22.52 -23.83 14.24
C THR A 76 -21.85 -25.06 13.66
N GLU A 77 -20.59 -24.94 13.28
CA GLU A 77 -19.73 -26.06 12.93
C GLU A 77 -18.60 -26.18 13.96
N ASN A 78 -18.27 -27.41 14.30
CA ASN A 78 -17.04 -27.69 15.02
C ASN A 78 -15.90 -27.71 14.01
N VAL A 79 -14.92 -26.82 14.21
CA VAL A 79 -13.80 -26.67 13.28
C VAL A 79 -12.50 -26.93 14.01
N GLU A 80 -11.71 -27.81 13.40
CA GLU A 80 -10.37 -28.17 13.80
C GLU A 80 -9.38 -27.76 12.70
N GLU A 81 -8.85 -26.55 12.79
CA GLU A 81 -7.84 -26.03 11.88
C GLU A 81 -6.47 -26.06 12.55
N ARG A 82 -5.46 -26.49 11.78
CA ARG A 82 -4.08 -26.58 12.22
C ARG A 82 -3.33 -25.36 11.70
N ALA A 83 -2.58 -24.69 12.58
CA ALA A 83 -1.77 -23.55 12.19
C ALA A 83 -0.70 -23.97 11.17
N GLN A 84 -0.45 -23.10 10.20
CA GLN A 84 0.57 -23.30 9.17
C GLN A 84 1.52 -22.11 9.14
N GLY A 85 2.75 -22.35 8.69
CA GLY A 85 3.72 -21.30 8.45
C GLY A 85 4.95 -21.82 7.74
N ILE A 86 5.85 -20.92 7.37
CA ILE A 86 7.08 -21.24 6.67
C ILE A 86 8.23 -21.26 7.69
N VAL A 87 9.06 -22.30 7.62
CA VAL A 87 10.31 -22.39 8.37
C VAL A 87 11.46 -22.61 7.40
N THR A 88 12.61 -22.02 7.71
CA THR A 88 13.88 -22.30 7.04
C THR A 88 14.63 -23.34 7.87
N ILE A 89 14.89 -24.50 7.28
CA ILE A 89 15.68 -25.56 7.90
C ILE A 89 17.15 -25.36 7.53
N TYR A 90 18.03 -25.51 8.50
CA TYR A 90 19.48 -25.37 8.36
C TYR A 90 20.18 -26.67 8.69
N ASN A 91 21.22 -26.98 7.92
CA ASN A 91 22.14 -28.07 8.14
C ASN A 91 23.58 -27.53 8.28
N GLU A 92 24.05 -27.46 9.53
CA GLU A 92 25.44 -27.15 9.89
C GLU A 92 26.27 -28.41 10.20
N TYR A 93 25.64 -29.59 10.12
CA TYR A 93 26.22 -30.85 10.56
C TYR A 93 27.34 -31.31 9.60
N SER A 94 26.99 -31.63 8.36
CA SER A 94 27.91 -32.20 7.38
C SER A 94 27.69 -31.67 5.96
N ALA A 95 28.63 -31.98 5.05
CA ALA A 95 28.52 -31.68 3.63
C ALA A 95 27.52 -32.61 2.90
N GLN A 96 26.99 -33.64 3.59
CA GLN A 96 25.96 -34.51 3.05
C GLN A 96 24.57 -33.90 3.28
N SER A 97 23.68 -34.11 2.32
CA SER A 97 22.28 -33.72 2.46
C SER A 97 21.60 -34.51 3.56
N VAL A 98 20.75 -33.84 4.35
CA VAL A 98 19.94 -34.48 5.38
C VAL A 98 18.53 -34.69 4.83
N LYS A 99 18.11 -35.95 4.77
CA LYS A 99 16.76 -36.32 4.36
C LYS A 99 15.82 -36.27 5.56
N LEU A 100 14.77 -35.46 5.47
CA LEU A 100 13.71 -35.39 6.47
C LEU A 100 12.43 -35.97 5.86
N ILE A 101 11.92 -37.04 6.48
CA ILE A 101 10.72 -37.73 6.01
C ILE A 101 9.45 -36.93 6.30
N LYS A 102 8.38 -37.21 5.55
CA LYS A 102 7.03 -36.71 5.87
C LYS A 102 6.72 -36.92 7.36
N ASN A 103 6.07 -35.94 7.99
CA ASN A 103 5.73 -35.91 9.41
C ASN A 103 6.92 -35.79 10.39
N THR A 104 8.11 -35.40 9.93
CA THR A 104 9.22 -35.05 10.84
C THR A 104 8.78 -33.96 11.81
N ARG A 105 9.03 -34.16 13.10
CA ARG A 105 8.63 -33.25 14.18
C ARG A 105 9.62 -32.10 14.36
N PHE A 106 9.11 -30.89 14.38
CA PHE A 106 9.80 -29.65 14.72
C PHE A 106 9.20 -29.10 16.00
N GLN A 107 9.98 -29.09 17.08
CA GLN A 107 9.53 -28.69 18.41
C GLN A 107 10.02 -27.28 18.75
N THR A 108 9.10 -26.39 19.14
CA THR A 108 9.40 -25.05 19.63
C THR A 108 10.00 -25.10 21.05
N PRO A 109 10.62 -24.00 21.53
CA PRO A 109 11.06 -23.90 22.93
C PRO A 109 9.93 -24.16 23.94
N ASP A 110 8.71 -23.72 23.61
CA ASP A 110 7.51 -23.91 24.44
C ASP A 110 6.90 -25.32 24.32
N GLY A 111 7.55 -26.23 23.60
CA GLY A 111 7.12 -27.62 23.46
C GLY A 111 6.02 -27.86 22.44
N LEU A 112 5.60 -26.85 21.68
CA LEU A 112 4.66 -27.02 20.57
C LEU A 112 5.33 -27.75 19.41
N VAL A 113 4.62 -28.66 18.77
CA VAL A 113 5.16 -29.50 17.70
C VAL A 113 4.48 -29.18 16.38
N PHE A 114 5.30 -28.99 15.36
CA PHE A 114 4.93 -28.82 13.96
C PHE A 114 5.52 -29.96 13.13
N ARG A 115 4.92 -30.24 11.97
CA ARG A 115 5.28 -31.35 11.09
C ARG A 115 5.38 -30.88 9.65
N ILE A 116 6.33 -31.44 8.90
CA ILE A 116 6.40 -31.22 7.45
C ILE A 116 5.41 -32.14 6.71
N PRO A 117 4.62 -31.61 5.75
CA PRO A 117 3.59 -32.39 5.05
C PRO A 117 4.17 -33.32 3.97
N ALA A 118 5.40 -33.06 3.54
CA ALA A 118 6.12 -33.81 2.51
C ALA A 118 7.55 -34.12 2.97
N GLU A 119 8.18 -35.05 2.25
CA GLU A 119 9.61 -35.30 2.39
C GLU A 119 10.42 -34.11 1.88
N VAL A 120 11.50 -33.78 2.58
CA VAL A 120 12.37 -32.64 2.28
C VAL A 120 13.82 -33.10 2.32
N LEU A 121 14.59 -32.71 1.32
CA LEU A 121 16.04 -32.92 1.29
C LEU A 121 16.75 -31.61 1.60
N VAL A 122 17.30 -31.51 2.81
CA VAL A 122 18.06 -30.33 3.24
C VAL A 122 19.48 -30.43 2.66
N PRO A 123 19.96 -29.42 1.91
CA PRO A 123 21.32 -29.44 1.36
C PRO A 123 22.39 -29.61 2.44
N GLY A 124 23.53 -30.18 2.06
CA GLY A 124 24.73 -30.20 2.90
C GLY A 124 25.37 -28.81 3.04
N LYS A 125 26.15 -28.60 4.11
CA LYS A 125 26.90 -27.35 4.28
C LYS A 125 28.04 -27.24 3.26
N LYS A 126 28.37 -26.02 2.84
CA LYS A 126 29.49 -25.71 1.94
C LYS A 126 30.52 -24.88 2.71
N GLY A 127 31.64 -25.50 3.10
CA GLY A 127 32.63 -24.87 3.96
C GLY A 127 32.03 -24.48 5.31
N THR A 128 31.98 -23.17 5.60
CA THR A 128 31.37 -22.60 6.81
C THR A 128 29.90 -22.22 6.62
N SER A 129 29.38 -22.21 5.39
CA SER A 129 27.99 -21.83 5.11
C SER A 129 27.04 -23.01 5.28
N PRO A 130 26.02 -22.92 6.15
CA PRO A 130 25.02 -23.98 6.28
C PRO A 130 24.25 -24.20 4.99
N GLY A 131 23.89 -25.45 4.72
CA GLY A 131 22.85 -25.74 3.73
C GLY A 131 21.49 -25.37 4.30
N SER A 132 20.61 -24.80 3.48
CA SER A 132 19.27 -24.42 3.93
C SER A 132 18.19 -24.66 2.89
N ILE A 133 16.94 -24.78 3.36
CA ILE A 133 15.74 -24.88 2.52
C ILE A 133 14.54 -24.33 3.29
N GLU A 134 13.64 -23.64 2.59
CA GLU A 134 12.36 -23.19 3.14
C GLU A 134 11.27 -24.22 2.90
N VAL A 135 10.47 -24.48 3.93
CA VAL A 135 9.38 -25.46 3.87
C VAL A 135 8.19 -25.00 4.68
N THR A 136 7.00 -25.40 4.23
CA THR A 136 5.77 -25.24 4.99
C THR A 136 5.70 -26.29 6.11
N VAL A 137 5.36 -25.86 7.32
CA VAL A 137 5.06 -26.72 8.45
C VAL A 137 3.62 -26.56 8.90
N VAL A 138 3.06 -27.64 9.45
CA VAL A 138 1.68 -27.72 9.94
C VAL A 138 1.69 -28.16 11.41
N ALA A 139 0.88 -27.54 12.26
CA ALA A 139 0.77 -27.90 13.67
C ALA A 139 0.35 -29.38 13.87
N GLU A 140 0.86 -30.03 14.91
CA GLU A 140 0.49 -31.42 15.23
C GLU A 140 -0.99 -31.56 15.62
N ALA A 141 -1.53 -30.56 16.33
CA ALA A 141 -2.92 -30.53 16.76
C ALA A 141 -3.59 -29.20 16.35
N PRO A 142 -4.93 -29.17 16.22
CA PRO A 142 -5.67 -27.94 16.01
C PRO A 142 -5.60 -27.02 17.24
N GLY A 143 -5.92 -25.74 17.03
CA GLY A 143 -6.11 -24.77 18.12
C GLY A 143 -5.20 -23.54 18.06
N GLU A 144 -5.68 -22.47 18.68
CA GLU A 144 -5.05 -21.15 18.66
C GLU A 144 -3.69 -21.10 19.33
N LYS A 145 -3.39 -22.05 20.24
CA LYS A 145 -2.07 -22.17 20.87
C LYS A 145 -0.92 -22.37 19.88
N TYR A 146 -1.22 -22.79 18.65
CA TYR A 146 -0.23 -22.94 17.58
C TYR A 146 -0.09 -21.69 16.70
N ASN A 147 -0.83 -20.61 16.96
CA ASN A 147 -0.64 -19.32 16.32
C ASN A 147 0.47 -18.54 17.02
N VAL A 148 1.72 -18.92 16.76
CA VAL A 148 2.89 -18.37 17.44
C VAL A 148 3.64 -17.39 16.54
N GLY A 149 4.32 -16.41 17.15
CA GLY A 149 5.18 -15.47 16.44
C GLY A 149 6.43 -16.13 15.84
N PRO A 150 7.37 -15.32 15.31
CA PRO A 150 8.64 -15.82 14.79
C PRO A 150 9.43 -16.60 15.86
N ILE A 151 9.99 -17.74 15.48
CA ILE A 151 10.72 -18.64 16.38
C ILE A 151 12.18 -18.74 15.94
N SER A 152 13.07 -18.40 16.87
CA SER A 152 14.51 -18.37 16.63
C SER A 152 15.14 -19.75 16.47
N ARG A 153 14.53 -20.80 17.01
CA ARG A 153 15.02 -22.17 16.90
C ARG A 153 13.92 -23.22 17.14
N PHE A 154 13.71 -24.07 16.15
CA PHE A 154 13.02 -25.34 16.29
C PHE A 154 14.04 -26.46 16.43
N THR A 155 13.78 -27.38 17.35
CA THR A 155 14.55 -28.62 17.50
C THR A 155 13.88 -29.76 16.76
N ILE A 156 14.63 -30.78 16.35
CA ILE A 156 14.10 -31.96 15.67
C ILE A 156 14.27 -33.17 16.61
N PRO A 157 13.27 -33.50 17.46
CA PRO A 157 13.43 -34.53 18.48
C PRO A 157 13.82 -35.91 17.93
N GLY A 158 13.47 -36.20 16.67
CA GLY A 158 13.85 -37.44 15.99
C GLY A 158 15.36 -37.63 15.79
N LEU A 159 16.15 -36.55 15.88
CA LEU A 159 17.61 -36.60 15.74
C LEU A 159 18.34 -36.75 17.08
N ARG A 160 17.62 -36.82 18.22
CA ARG A 160 18.23 -36.88 19.56
C ARG A 160 19.18 -38.06 19.78
N SER A 161 19.02 -39.15 19.03
CA SER A 161 19.94 -40.30 19.05
C SER A 161 21.33 -39.98 18.51
N THR A 162 21.49 -38.86 17.80
CA THR A 162 22.76 -38.38 17.25
C THR A 162 23.02 -36.95 17.73
N PRO A 163 23.68 -36.77 18.89
CA PRO A 163 23.82 -35.46 19.55
C PRO A 163 24.41 -34.35 18.68
N ASP A 164 25.40 -34.68 17.84
CA ASP A 164 26.04 -33.72 16.94
C ASP A 164 25.11 -33.27 15.81
N MET A 165 24.28 -34.17 15.30
CA MET A 165 23.31 -33.86 14.26
C MET A 165 22.12 -33.08 14.86
N TYR A 166 21.67 -33.46 16.06
CA TYR A 166 20.62 -32.76 16.79
C TYR A 166 20.97 -31.30 17.10
N SER A 167 22.22 -31.03 17.45
CA SER A 167 22.68 -29.66 17.74
C SER A 167 22.90 -28.81 16.49
N LYS A 168 23.19 -29.42 15.33
CA LYS A 168 23.57 -28.72 14.10
C LYS A 168 22.52 -28.73 12.99
N VAL A 169 21.45 -29.51 13.12
CA VAL A 169 20.29 -29.50 12.21
C VAL A 169 19.08 -28.94 12.96
N TYR A 170 18.63 -27.76 12.55
CA TYR A 170 17.56 -27.02 13.22
C TYR A 170 16.75 -26.21 12.21
N ALA A 171 15.60 -25.69 12.61
CA ALA A 171 14.85 -24.74 11.78
C ALA A 171 14.65 -23.39 12.48
N ARG A 172 14.34 -22.36 11.71
CA ARG A 172 13.97 -21.03 12.20
C ARG A 172 12.76 -20.52 11.41
N SER A 173 11.94 -19.66 12.01
CA SER A 173 10.92 -18.92 11.28
C SER A 173 11.13 -17.41 11.46
N THR A 174 11.03 -16.68 10.36
CA THR A 174 11.02 -15.21 10.34
C THR A 174 9.59 -14.67 10.43
N THR A 175 8.61 -15.46 10.00
CA THR A 175 7.18 -15.20 10.14
C THR A 175 6.56 -16.11 11.21
N GLY A 176 5.46 -15.67 11.81
CA GLY A 176 4.66 -16.53 12.69
C GLY A 176 3.92 -17.62 11.93
N THR A 177 3.36 -18.57 12.68
CA THR A 177 2.36 -19.53 12.18
C THR A 177 0.96 -19.00 12.49
N THR A 178 0.02 -19.19 11.57
CA THR A 178 -1.36 -18.69 11.70
C THR A 178 -2.37 -19.73 11.20
N GLY A 179 -3.67 -19.52 11.49
CA GLY A 179 -4.75 -20.39 11.04
C GLY A 179 -5.03 -21.59 11.94
N GLY A 180 -4.45 -21.67 13.14
CA GLY A 180 -4.83 -22.65 14.15
C GLY A 180 -6.11 -22.25 14.86
N PHE A 181 -7.13 -23.12 14.81
CA PHE A 181 -8.41 -22.92 15.49
C PHE A 181 -8.97 -24.26 15.96
N SER A 182 -9.62 -24.29 17.12
CA SER A 182 -10.27 -25.49 17.65
C SER A 182 -11.46 -25.04 18.47
N GLY A 183 -12.66 -25.20 17.92
CA GLY A 183 -13.87 -24.78 18.60
C GLY A 183 -15.09 -24.76 17.70
N ASN A 184 -16.21 -24.34 18.29
CA ASN A 184 -17.42 -24.12 17.52
C ASN A 184 -17.36 -22.72 16.95
N ARG A 185 -17.44 -22.60 15.62
CA ARG A 185 -17.65 -21.32 14.95
C ARG A 185 -18.96 -21.33 14.17
N PRO A 186 -19.57 -20.16 13.96
CA PRO A 186 -20.72 -20.07 13.07
C PRO A 186 -20.37 -20.63 11.70
N LYS A 187 -21.20 -21.54 11.17
CA LYS A 187 -20.97 -22.12 9.84
C LYS A 187 -21.15 -21.03 8.79
N LEU A 188 -20.07 -20.72 8.09
CA LEU A 188 -20.05 -19.72 7.04
C LEU A 188 -19.59 -20.37 5.74
N GLU A 189 -20.43 -20.29 4.72
CA GLU A 189 -20.07 -20.79 3.39
C GLU A 189 -18.91 -19.94 2.84
N PRO A 190 -17.83 -20.56 2.30
CA PRO A 190 -16.67 -19.82 1.78
C PRO A 190 -17.05 -18.75 0.75
N SER A 191 -18.05 -19.02 -0.09
CA SER A 191 -18.58 -18.07 -1.07
C SER A 191 -19.24 -16.83 -0.45
N ALA A 192 -19.87 -16.97 0.73
CA ALA A 192 -20.45 -15.86 1.46
C ALA A 192 -19.35 -14.97 2.06
N LEU A 193 -18.27 -15.57 2.57
CA LEU A 193 -17.10 -14.84 3.06
C LEU A 193 -16.42 -14.04 1.94
N GLU A 194 -16.18 -14.66 0.79
CA GLU A 194 -15.59 -13.99 -0.38
C GLU A 194 -16.46 -12.85 -0.90
N SER A 195 -17.78 -13.07 -0.98
CA SER A 195 -18.74 -12.04 -1.42
C SER A 195 -18.76 -10.85 -0.48
N ALA A 196 -18.77 -11.09 0.83
CA ALA A 196 -18.76 -10.03 1.83
C ALA A 196 -17.44 -9.25 1.83
N ARG A 197 -16.30 -9.92 1.66
CA ARG A 197 -15.00 -9.25 1.46
C ARG A 197 -15.02 -8.37 0.21
N SER A 198 -15.53 -8.87 -0.91
CA SER A 198 -15.66 -8.09 -2.13
C SER A 198 -16.55 -6.85 -1.93
N ALA A 199 -17.67 -7.00 -1.20
CA ALA A 199 -18.58 -5.90 -0.90
C ALA A 199 -17.93 -4.85 0.01
N ILE A 200 -17.24 -5.27 1.07
CA ILE A 200 -16.45 -4.40 1.97
C ILE A 200 -15.42 -3.61 1.14
N ARG A 201 -14.66 -4.26 0.27
CA ARG A 201 -13.64 -3.60 -0.55
C ARG A 201 -14.23 -2.62 -1.55
N ALA A 202 -15.37 -2.93 -2.14
CA ALA A 202 -16.09 -2.01 -3.02
C ALA A 202 -16.50 -0.73 -2.26
N ARG A 203 -17.09 -0.86 -1.07
CA ARG A 203 -17.46 0.29 -0.21
C ARG A 203 -16.25 1.10 0.23
N ILE A 204 -15.13 0.44 0.57
CA ILE A 204 -13.86 1.12 0.85
C ILE A 204 -13.39 1.89 -0.38
N GLY A 205 -13.48 1.30 -1.58
CA GLY A 205 -13.12 1.97 -2.84
C GLY A 205 -13.95 3.23 -3.10
N GLU A 206 -15.25 3.19 -2.85
CA GLU A 206 -16.13 4.37 -2.93
C GLU A 206 -15.69 5.46 -1.93
N LYS A 207 -15.36 5.08 -0.69
CA LYS A 207 -14.86 6.02 0.33
C LYS A 207 -13.49 6.61 -0.03
N VAL A 208 -12.62 5.84 -0.70
CA VAL A 208 -11.33 6.34 -1.25
C VAL A 208 -11.58 7.39 -2.32
N GLN A 209 -12.51 7.13 -3.25
CA GLN A 209 -12.87 8.10 -4.29
C GLN A 209 -13.45 9.38 -3.68
N ALA A 210 -14.35 9.26 -2.70
CA ALA A 210 -14.87 10.41 -1.98
C ALA A 210 -13.76 11.21 -1.29
N THR A 211 -12.82 10.52 -0.63
CA THR A 211 -11.66 11.15 0.02
C THR A 211 -10.80 11.91 -0.99
N ALA A 212 -10.47 11.31 -2.13
CA ALA A 212 -9.71 11.98 -3.20
C ALA A 212 -10.43 13.23 -3.74
N THR A 213 -11.75 13.16 -3.91
CA THR A 213 -12.56 14.32 -4.30
C THR A 213 -12.50 15.43 -3.26
N THR A 214 -12.56 15.10 -1.95
CA THR A 214 -12.41 16.11 -0.89
C THR A 214 -11.02 16.75 -0.80
N LEU A 215 -9.99 16.01 -1.23
CA LEU A 215 -8.61 16.53 -1.30
C LEU A 215 -8.36 17.39 -2.55
N THR A 216 -9.25 17.31 -3.55
CA THR A 216 -9.19 18.15 -4.75
C THR A 216 -9.82 19.50 -4.43
N SER A 217 -9.04 20.57 -4.55
CA SER A 217 -9.43 21.93 -4.23
C SER A 217 -8.84 22.89 -5.27
N PRO A 218 -9.18 24.20 -5.25
CA PRO A 218 -8.58 25.16 -6.18
C PRO A 218 -7.03 25.22 -6.13
N SER A 219 -6.42 24.79 -5.02
CA SER A 219 -4.96 24.76 -4.83
C SER A 219 -4.33 23.37 -4.90
N THR A 220 -5.14 22.30 -5.03
CA THR A 220 -4.64 20.91 -4.99
C THR A 220 -5.37 19.99 -5.95
N PHE A 221 -4.63 19.12 -6.63
CA PHE A 221 -5.19 18.01 -7.40
C PHE A 221 -4.89 16.68 -6.71
N ALA A 222 -5.92 15.85 -6.53
CA ALA A 222 -5.77 14.49 -6.04
C ALA A 222 -6.49 13.53 -6.99
N PHE A 223 -5.75 12.55 -7.53
CA PHE A 223 -6.32 11.60 -8.49
C PHE A 223 -6.67 10.29 -7.77
N PRO A 224 -7.95 9.87 -7.75
CA PRO A 224 -8.36 8.63 -7.10
C PRO A 224 -7.63 7.40 -7.67
N GLY A 225 -7.38 7.38 -8.98
CA GLY A 225 -6.69 6.29 -9.67
C GLY A 225 -5.21 6.13 -9.28
N LEU A 226 -4.60 7.12 -8.63
CA LEU A 226 -3.24 7.05 -8.11
C LEU A 226 -3.19 6.62 -6.64
N ALA A 227 -4.35 6.40 -5.99
CA ALA A 227 -4.40 5.96 -4.61
C ALA A 227 -3.81 4.56 -4.47
N ARG A 228 -2.90 4.39 -3.51
CA ARG A 228 -2.43 3.07 -3.07
C ARG A 228 -3.27 2.64 -1.89
N VAL A 229 -3.86 1.45 -1.99
CA VAL A 229 -4.69 0.87 -0.94
C VAL A 229 -4.08 -0.46 -0.50
N THR A 230 -3.75 -0.57 0.78
CA THR A 230 -3.28 -1.81 1.41
C THR A 230 -4.34 -2.29 2.38
N TYR A 231 -4.87 -3.49 2.14
CA TYR A 231 -5.91 -4.11 2.96
C TYR A 231 -5.29 -4.96 4.07
N GLU A 232 -5.87 -4.88 5.26
CA GLU A 232 -5.52 -5.63 6.46
C GLU A 232 -6.81 -6.25 7.02
N GLU A 233 -6.84 -7.57 7.15
CA GLU A 233 -8.02 -8.28 7.70
C GLU A 233 -8.11 -8.06 9.21
N LEU A 234 -9.30 -7.68 9.69
CA LEU A 234 -9.57 -7.55 11.12
C LEU A 234 -10.04 -8.90 11.67
N SER A 235 -9.68 -9.18 12.92
CA SER A 235 -10.13 -10.39 13.61
C SER A 235 -11.66 -10.46 13.61
N PRO A 236 -12.26 -11.56 13.12
CA PRO A 236 -13.71 -11.68 13.07
C PRO A 236 -14.29 -11.70 14.48
N THR A 237 -15.42 -11.03 14.67
CA THR A 237 -16.11 -10.94 15.97
C THR A 237 -17.43 -11.68 15.90
N THR A 238 -17.64 -12.61 16.82
CA THR A 238 -18.92 -13.34 16.92
C THR A 238 -19.97 -12.45 17.56
N GLU A 239 -21.09 -12.24 16.87
CA GLU A 239 -22.26 -11.51 17.36
C GLU A 239 -23.47 -12.45 17.48
N SER A 240 -24.50 -12.03 18.21
CA SER A 240 -25.70 -12.84 18.49
C SER A 240 -26.46 -13.31 17.25
N LYS A 241 -26.26 -12.66 16.10
CA LYS A 241 -26.93 -12.95 14.81
C LYS A 241 -25.98 -13.40 13.70
N GLY A 242 -24.71 -13.66 14.00
CA GLY A 242 -23.75 -14.07 12.98
C GLY A 242 -22.30 -13.72 13.27
N LEU A 243 -21.48 -13.77 12.23
CA LEU A 243 -20.06 -13.44 12.30
C LEU A 243 -19.82 -12.07 11.64
N ARG A 244 -19.30 -11.10 12.39
CA ARG A 244 -18.85 -9.83 11.80
C ARG A 244 -17.43 -10.01 11.30
N ILE A 245 -17.27 -9.76 10.01
CA ILE A 245 -15.95 -9.67 9.37
C ILE A 245 -15.65 -8.20 9.08
N GLY A 246 -14.39 -7.81 9.18
CA GLY A 246 -13.97 -6.44 8.91
C GLY A 246 -12.66 -6.40 8.16
N GLU A 247 -12.47 -5.35 7.37
CA GLU A 247 -11.18 -5.02 6.78
C GLU A 247 -10.83 -3.57 7.10
N ARG A 248 -9.54 -3.34 7.34
CA ARG A 248 -8.93 -2.03 7.44
C ARG A 248 -8.14 -1.77 6.17
N ALA A 249 -8.35 -0.62 5.56
CA ALA A 249 -7.58 -0.16 4.42
C ALA A 249 -6.70 1.03 4.82
N ARG A 250 -5.39 0.88 4.61
CA ARG A 250 -4.42 1.99 4.67
C ARG A 250 -4.31 2.58 3.28
N ILE A 251 -4.60 3.87 3.18
CA ILE A 251 -4.72 4.57 1.90
C ILE A 251 -3.65 5.65 1.86
N GLY A 252 -2.92 5.71 0.75
CA GLY A 252 -2.03 6.81 0.42
C GLY A 252 -2.42 7.43 -0.92
N ILE A 253 -2.87 8.68 -0.91
CA ILE A 253 -3.29 9.42 -2.10
C ILE A 253 -2.22 10.47 -2.42
N PRO A 254 -1.57 10.42 -3.59
CA PRO A 254 -0.71 11.49 -4.05
C PRO A 254 -1.52 12.77 -4.30
N VAL A 255 -1.11 13.86 -3.68
CA VAL A 255 -1.68 15.20 -3.82
C VAL A 255 -0.65 16.11 -4.46
N PHE A 256 -1.06 16.79 -5.51
CA PHE A 256 -0.24 17.71 -6.29
C PHE A 256 -0.68 19.14 -6.00
N ALA A 257 0.27 20.06 -5.86
CA ALA A 257 -0.05 21.48 -5.80
C ALA A 257 -0.55 21.93 -7.20
N ALA A 258 -1.67 22.65 -7.25
CA ALA A 258 -2.34 22.96 -8.51
C ALA A 258 -1.48 23.83 -9.44
N ASP A 259 -0.68 24.73 -8.87
CA ASP A 259 0.27 25.58 -9.56
C ASP A 259 1.42 24.77 -10.19
N GLN A 260 2.05 23.88 -9.41
CA GLN A 260 3.15 23.04 -9.89
C GLN A 260 2.67 22.05 -10.95
N PHE A 261 1.50 21.46 -10.73
CA PHE A 261 0.87 20.58 -11.71
C PHE A 261 0.56 21.32 -13.00
N ALA A 262 -0.07 22.51 -12.92
CA ALA A 262 -0.40 23.29 -14.09
C ALA A 262 0.83 23.70 -14.91
N HIS A 263 1.91 24.12 -14.25
CA HIS A 263 3.16 24.46 -14.94
C HIS A 263 3.80 23.24 -15.59
N ALA A 264 3.92 22.11 -14.87
CA ALA A 264 4.51 20.89 -15.41
C ALA A 264 3.75 20.36 -16.64
N ILE A 265 2.42 20.47 -16.63
CA ILE A 265 1.59 20.11 -17.78
C ILE A 265 1.78 21.11 -18.93
N ALA A 266 1.84 22.41 -18.65
CA ALA A 266 1.95 23.43 -19.69
C ALA A 266 3.30 23.43 -20.40
N GLU A 267 4.41 23.27 -19.67
CA GLU A 267 5.76 23.15 -20.22
C GLU A 267 5.89 21.96 -21.17
N SER A 268 5.18 20.86 -20.89
CA SER A 268 5.20 19.68 -21.77
C SER A 268 4.55 19.90 -23.14
N VAL A 269 3.71 20.93 -23.28
CA VAL A 269 2.91 21.19 -24.49
C VAL A 269 3.33 22.46 -25.21
N SER A 270 3.93 23.44 -24.52
CA SER A 270 4.40 24.68 -25.13
C SER A 270 5.63 25.24 -24.44
N ALA A 271 6.68 25.50 -25.21
CA ALA A 271 7.88 26.21 -24.75
C ALA A 271 7.59 27.68 -24.33
N GLU A 272 6.46 28.25 -24.77
CA GLU A 272 6.03 29.61 -24.38
C GLU A 272 5.38 29.65 -22.98
N ALA A 273 5.14 28.48 -22.35
CA ALA A 273 4.51 28.39 -21.03
C ALA A 273 5.42 28.82 -19.87
N GLU A 274 6.75 28.84 -20.07
CA GLU A 274 7.74 29.18 -19.02
C GLU A 274 7.58 30.59 -18.43
N GLN A 275 6.87 31.51 -19.10
CA GLN A 275 6.79 32.93 -18.71
C GLN A 275 5.37 33.45 -18.43
N GLY A 276 4.35 32.58 -18.45
CA GLY A 276 2.94 32.97 -18.31
C GLY A 276 2.25 32.39 -17.07
N THR A 277 1.17 33.02 -16.62
CA THR A 277 0.31 32.42 -15.57
C THR A 277 -0.53 31.29 -16.18
N VAL A 278 -0.34 30.07 -15.71
CA VAL A 278 -1.04 28.88 -16.23
C VAL A 278 -2.08 28.37 -15.24
N TYR A 279 -3.25 28.02 -15.77
CA TYR A 279 -4.34 27.38 -15.03
C TYR A 279 -4.80 26.12 -15.76
N VAL A 280 -5.03 25.06 -15.00
CA VAL A 280 -5.70 23.85 -15.48
C VAL A 280 -7.16 23.92 -15.04
N LYS A 281 -8.07 23.68 -15.99
CA LYS A 281 -9.53 23.71 -15.77
C LYS A 281 -10.10 22.32 -15.97
#